data_AF-A0A820HEG6-F1
#
_entry.id   AF-A0A820HEG6-F1
#
_cell.length_a   1.000
_cell.length_b   1.000
_cell.length_c   1.000
_cell.angle_alpha   90.00
_cell.angle_beta   90.00
_cell.angle_gamma   90.00
#
_symmetry.space_group_name_H-M   'P 1'
#
loop_
_entity.id
_entity.type
_entity.pdbx_description
1 polymer ?
#
loop_
_entity_poly.entity_id
_entity_poly.type
_entity_poly.pdbx_seq_one_letter_code
_entity_poly.pdbx_strand_id
1 'polypeptide(L)'
;DTTREHLSLAIALGLPVFVVINKIDMCSQATIQQTLECVTSLLKRGDDSVQFKPYFIQNEADLIKAADMFVKKHICPILSISCITGENIDLLKKFLNILPPRLSRNDQEILSQLPVEYRIDQIYTNNISDEVVVGGTLRRYTFIL
;
A
#
# COMPACT_ATOMS: atom_id res chain seq x y z
N ASP A 1 15.32 -12.55 0.41
CA ASP A 1 15.11 -12.34 -1.04
C ASP A 1 13.68 -11.97 -1.43
N THR A 2 12.65 -12.61 -0.85
CA THR A 2 11.23 -12.40 -1.20
C THR A 2 10.77 -10.93 -1.22
N THR A 3 11.11 -10.11 -0.22
CA THR A 3 10.72 -8.69 -0.19
C THR A 3 11.28 -7.88 -1.37
N ARG A 4 12.51 -8.19 -1.80
CA ARG A 4 13.15 -7.53 -2.95
C ARG A 4 12.43 -7.90 -4.24
N GLU A 5 12.03 -9.16 -4.39
CA GLU A 5 11.28 -9.64 -5.55
C GLU A 5 9.89 -9.00 -5.63
N HIS A 6 9.16 -8.97 -4.51
CA HIS A 6 7.86 -8.30 -4.45
C HIS A 6 7.96 -6.80 -4.80
N LEU A 7 8.97 -6.11 -4.26
CA LEU A 7 9.21 -4.71 -4.58
C LEU A 7 9.53 -4.53 -6.07
N SER A 8 10.41 -5.37 -6.62
CA SER A 8 10.80 -5.31 -8.04
C SER A 8 9.60 -5.53 -8.96
N LEU A 9 8.74 -6.51 -8.64
CA LEU A 9 7.52 -6.78 -9.40
C LEU A 9 6.52 -5.62 -9.31
N ALA A 10 6.32 -5.05 -8.12
CA ALA A 10 5.41 -3.92 -7.94
C ALA A 10 5.87 -2.69 -8.75
N ILE A 11 7.18 -2.42 -8.76
CA ILE A 11 7.78 -1.34 -9.57
C ILE A 11 7.59 -1.63 -11.07
N ALA A 12 7.85 -2.86 -11.53
CA ALA A 12 7.70 -3.24 -12.93
C ALA A 12 6.25 -3.13 -13.43
N LEU A 13 5.27 -3.35 -12.55
CA LEU A 13 3.84 -3.18 -12.84
C LEU A 13 3.34 -1.73 -12.70
N GLY A 14 4.23 -0.78 -12.38
CA GLY A 14 3.86 0.63 -12.18
C GLY A 14 2.93 0.85 -10.98
N LEU A 15 2.96 -0.03 -9.98
CA LEU A 15 2.10 0.09 -8.81
C LEU A 15 2.66 1.16 -7.85
N PRO A 16 1.80 1.98 -7.21
CA PRO A 16 2.23 2.85 -6.14
C PRO A 16 2.65 2.03 -4.91
N VAL A 17 3.83 2.30 -4.35
CA VAL A 17 4.42 1.54 -3.23
C VAL A 17 4.82 2.47 -2.09
N PHE A 18 4.45 2.12 -0.87
CA PHE A 18 5.00 2.69 0.37
C PHE A 18 5.63 1.57 1.21
N VAL A 19 6.58 1.93 2.07
CA VAL A 19 7.32 0.99 2.92
C VAL A 19 7.05 1.29 4.39
N VAL A 20 6.78 0.25 5.16
CA VAL A 20 6.66 0.32 6.62
C VAL A 20 7.74 -0.56 7.22
N ILE A 21 8.63 0.05 7.99
CA ILE A 21 9.67 -0.63 8.76
C ILE A 21 9.16 -0.82 10.17
N ASN A 22 9.03 -2.07 10.59
CA ASN A 22 8.57 -2.43 11.93
C ASN A 22 9.76 -2.81 12.84
N LYS A 23 9.48 -3.01 14.13
CA LYS A 23 10.40 -3.47 15.17
C LYS A 23 11.49 -2.46 15.55
N ILE A 24 11.19 -1.17 15.46
CA ILE A 24 12.13 -0.12 15.90
C ILE A 24 12.44 -0.16 17.39
N ASP A 25 11.56 -0.76 18.19
CA ASP A 25 11.71 -0.96 19.64
C ASP A 25 12.84 -1.93 20.01
N MET A 26 13.17 -2.88 19.12
CA MET A 26 14.17 -3.92 19.37
C MET A 26 15.51 -3.66 18.66
N CYS A 27 15.56 -2.66 17.78
CA CYS A 27 16.71 -2.42 16.91
C CYS A 27 17.53 -1.23 17.38
N SER A 28 18.86 -1.32 17.23
CA SER A 28 19.72 -0.16 17.40
C SER A 28 19.44 0.88 16.29
N GLN A 29 19.69 2.15 16.58
CA GLN A 29 19.55 3.23 15.59
C GLN A 29 20.44 3.01 14.35
N ALA A 30 21.62 2.41 14.53
CA ALA A 30 22.51 2.04 13.42
C ALA A 30 21.87 0.99 12.50
N THR A 31 21.22 -0.04 13.07
CA THR A 31 20.53 -1.09 12.31
C THR A 31 19.34 -0.53 11.52
N ILE A 32 18.58 0.37 12.13
CA ILE A 32 17.46 1.05 11.45
C ILE A 32 17.99 1.87 10.28
N GLN A 33 19.06 2.65 10.49
CA GLN A 33 19.68 3.47 9.44
C GLN A 33 20.19 2.62 8.26
N GLN A 34 20.89 1.51 8.55
CA GLN A 34 21.33 0.56 7.51
C GLN A 34 20.16 -0.02 6.72
N THR A 35 19.03 -0.30 7.39
CA THR A 35 17.82 -0.79 6.74
C THR A 35 17.24 0.27 5.81
N LEU A 36 17.17 1.53 6.25
CA LEU A 36 16.69 2.65 5.45
C LEU A 36 17.58 2.89 4.21
N GLU A 37 18.90 2.78 4.36
CA GLU A 37 19.86 2.88 3.26
C GLU A 37 19.68 1.74 2.25
N CYS A 38 19.52 0.51 2.74
CA CYS A 38 19.24 -0.64 1.89
C CYS A 38 17.95 -0.45 1.09
N VAL A 39 16.83 -0.10 1.75
CA VAL A 39 15.55 0.18 1.09
C VAL A 39 15.69 1.31 0.07
N THR A 40 16.36 2.41 0.45
CA THR A 40 16.61 3.54 -0.45
C THR A 40 17.40 3.13 -1.68
N SER A 41 18.41 2.27 -1.51
CA SER A 41 19.20 1.76 -2.64
C SER A 41 18.35 0.91 -3.59
N LEU A 42 17.43 0.11 -3.07
CA LEU A 42 16.54 -0.73 -3.87
C LEU A 42 15.55 0.12 -4.68
N LEU A 43 14.99 1.17 -4.09
CA LEU A 43 14.06 2.08 -4.75
C LEU A 43 14.73 2.87 -5.90
N LYS A 44 16.03 3.13 -5.80
CA LYS A 44 16.83 3.82 -6.81
C LYS A 44 17.36 2.92 -7.93
N ARG A 45 17.32 1.60 -7.77
CA ARG A 45 17.87 0.63 -8.74
C ARG A 45 16.94 0.29 -9.91
N GLY A 46 15.78 0.95 -10.00
CA GLY A 46 14.89 0.86 -11.16
C GLY A 46 15.46 1.58 -12.39
N ASP A 47 14.84 1.36 -13.56
CA ASP A 47 15.10 2.12 -14.79
C ASP A 47 14.92 3.64 -14.55
N ASP A 48 15.70 4.49 -15.24
CA ASP A 48 15.69 5.96 -15.10
C ASP A 48 14.29 6.58 -15.26
N SER A 49 13.41 5.86 -15.95
CA SER A 49 12.01 6.20 -16.21
C SER A 49 11.09 6.09 -14.97
N VAL A 50 11.42 5.26 -13.96
CA VAL A 50 10.51 4.89 -12.83
C VAL A 50 11.26 4.85 -11.49
N GLN A 51 12.19 5.78 -11.26
CA GLN A 51 12.90 5.85 -9.98
C GLN A 51 12.00 6.41 -8.88
N PHE A 52 11.72 5.58 -7.87
CA PHE A 52 11.04 6.03 -6.66
C PHE A 52 12.00 6.84 -5.79
N LYS A 53 11.62 8.08 -5.48
CA LYS A 53 12.32 8.92 -4.50
C LYS A 53 11.83 8.57 -3.10
N PRO A 54 12.68 8.07 -2.19
CA PRO A 54 12.25 7.81 -0.82
C PRO A 54 11.81 9.10 -0.14
N TYR A 55 10.71 9.04 0.61
CA TYR A 55 10.18 10.15 1.38
C TYR A 55 9.87 9.67 2.81
N PHE A 56 10.63 10.13 3.78
CA PHE A 56 10.48 9.69 5.17
C PHE A 56 9.36 10.48 5.86
N ILE A 57 8.42 9.77 6.48
CA ILE A 57 7.34 10.39 7.25
C ILE A 57 7.68 10.25 8.73
N GLN A 58 7.95 11.38 9.40
CA GLN A 58 8.25 11.41 10.84
C GLN A 58 7.16 12.10 11.66
N ASN A 59 6.31 12.90 11.00
CA ASN A 59 5.24 13.67 11.64
C ASN A 59 4.05 13.87 10.69
N GLU A 60 2.98 14.48 11.18
CA GLU A 60 1.75 14.70 10.41
C GLU A 60 1.93 15.67 9.23
N ALA A 61 2.84 16.64 9.32
CA ALA A 61 3.11 17.55 8.21
C ALA A 61 3.77 16.82 7.04
N ASP A 62 4.68 15.89 7.33
CA ASP A 62 5.30 15.02 6.33
C ASP A 62 4.27 14.08 5.69
N LEU A 63 3.34 13.57 6.50
CA LEU A 63 2.26 12.69 6.06
C LEU A 63 1.34 13.37 5.05
N ILE A 64 0.92 14.62 5.32
CA ILE A 64 0.05 15.37 4.40
C ILE A 64 0.76 15.61 3.07
N LYS A 65 2.05 16.00 3.12
CA LYS A 65 2.88 16.18 1.92
C LYS A 65 3.06 14.87 1.15
N ALA A 66 3.32 13.78 1.86
CA ALA A 66 3.50 12.47 1.26
C ALA A 66 2.24 12.03 0.53
N ALA A 67 1.05 12.20 1.11
CA ALA A 67 -0.20 11.80 0.48
C ALA A 67 -0.50 12.59 -0.81
N ASP A 68 -0.28 13.91 -0.85
CA ASP A 68 -0.45 14.70 -2.08
C ASP A 68 0.58 14.30 -3.16
N MET A 69 1.81 14.02 -2.75
CA MET A 69 2.88 13.64 -3.67
C MET A 69 2.77 12.19 -4.15
N PHE A 70 2.21 11.27 -3.36
CA PHE A 70 2.21 9.84 -3.62
C PHE A 70 1.49 9.45 -4.93
N VAL A 71 0.47 10.20 -5.33
CA VAL A 71 -0.26 9.96 -6.58
C VAL A 71 0.36 10.67 -7.78
N LYS A 72 0.99 11.83 -7.55
CA LYS A 72 1.42 12.73 -8.64
C LYS A 72 2.90 12.61 -8.96
N LYS A 73 3.71 12.12 -8.03
CA LYS A 73 5.16 12.08 -8.09
C LYS A 73 5.62 10.66 -7.75
N HIS A 74 6.64 10.17 -8.45
CA HIS A 74 7.30 8.89 -8.16
C HIS A 74 8.05 8.96 -6.81
N ILE A 75 7.33 9.10 -5.70
CA ILE A 75 7.88 8.99 -4.36
C ILE A 75 7.45 7.68 -3.72
N CYS A 76 8.30 7.14 -2.85
CA CYS A 76 7.96 6.01 -2.00
C CYS A 76 7.98 6.48 -0.54
N PRO A 77 6.81 6.67 0.09
CA PRO A 77 6.70 7.01 1.49
C PRO A 77 7.27 5.89 2.37
N ILE A 78 8.07 6.26 3.38
CA ILE A 78 8.69 5.32 4.32
C ILE A 78 8.31 5.73 5.74
N LEU A 79 7.71 4.80 6.47
CA LEU A 79 7.34 4.97 7.88
C LEU A 79 8.08 3.94 8.73
N SER A 80 8.54 4.37 9.90
CA SER A 80 9.14 3.49 10.90
C SER A 80 8.19 3.36 12.09
N ILE A 81 7.82 2.15 12.47
CA ILE A 81 6.81 1.86 13.51
C ILE A 81 7.30 0.77 14.47
N SER A 82 6.62 0.65 15.61
CA SER A 82 6.63 -0.56 16.43
C SER A 82 5.21 -1.08 16.63
N CYS A 83 4.95 -2.29 16.15
CA CYS A 83 3.69 -2.99 16.44
C CYS A 83 3.56 -3.46 17.90
N ILE A 84 4.64 -3.40 18.69
CA ILE A 84 4.64 -3.80 20.11
C ILE A 84 4.37 -2.59 21.00
N THR A 85 5.14 -1.52 20.86
CA THR A 85 4.98 -0.31 21.69
C THR A 85 3.86 0.60 21.22
N GLY A 86 3.41 0.43 19.97
CA GLY A 86 2.43 1.32 19.34
C GLY A 86 3.04 2.54 18.67
N GLU A 87 4.37 2.72 18.75
CA GLU A 87 5.06 3.88 18.20
C GLU A 87 4.77 4.05 16.70
N ASN A 88 4.36 5.27 16.33
CA ASN A 88 4.00 5.70 14.97
C ASN A 88 2.86 4.92 14.29
N ILE A 89 2.16 4.02 14.99
CA ILE A 89 0.98 3.33 14.43
C ILE A 89 -0.12 4.34 14.09
N ASP A 90 -0.35 5.35 14.94
CA ASP A 90 -1.37 6.36 14.67
C ASP A 90 -1.04 7.20 13.44
N LEU A 91 0.25 7.45 13.19
CA LEU A 91 0.72 8.09 11.96
C LEU A 91 0.44 7.22 10.74
N LEU A 92 0.69 5.91 10.83
CA LEU A 92 0.34 4.96 9.76
C LEU A 92 -1.18 4.92 9.51
N LYS A 93 -2.01 4.87 10.55
CA LYS A 93 -3.48 4.91 10.40
C LYS A 93 -3.94 6.18 9.72
N LYS A 94 -3.44 7.35 10.15
CA LYS A 94 -3.74 8.64 9.53
C LYS A 94 -3.31 8.65 8.06
N PHE A 95 -2.14 8.09 7.75
CA PHE A 95 -1.63 8.03 6.38
C PHE A 95 -2.58 7.21 5.49
N LEU A 96 -2.94 6.00 5.93
CA LEU A 96 -3.89 5.13 5.21
C LEU A 96 -5.26 5.79 5.01
N ASN A 97 -5.73 6.57 5.99
CA ASN A 97 -7.02 7.25 5.91
C ASN A 97 -7.06 8.37 4.86
N ILE A 98 -5.93 9.06 4.65
CA ILE A 98 -5.86 10.16 3.68
C ILE A 98 -5.38 9.72 2.30
N LEU A 99 -5.01 8.45 2.13
CA LEU A 99 -4.62 7.93 0.83
C LEU A 99 -5.79 8.05 -0.14
N PRO A 100 -5.58 8.65 -1.33
CA PRO A 100 -6.63 8.79 -2.31
C PRO A 100 -7.07 7.41 -2.84
N PRO A 101 -8.35 7.27 -3.23
CA PRO A 101 -8.84 6.05 -3.83
C PRO A 101 -8.11 5.76 -5.14
N ARG A 102 -7.91 4.47 -5.45
CA ARG A 102 -7.19 4.03 -6.66
C ARG A 102 -7.90 4.46 -7.95
N LEU A 103 -9.23 4.48 -7.94
CA LEU A 103 -10.05 4.85 -9.09
C LEU A 103 -10.51 6.29 -8.91
N SER A 104 -10.34 7.11 -9.95
CA SER A 104 -10.93 8.45 -9.96
C SER A 104 -12.46 8.34 -9.97
N ARG A 105 -13.16 9.43 -9.60
CA ARG A 105 -14.64 9.44 -9.67
C ARG A 105 -15.14 9.14 -11.09
N ASN A 106 -14.46 9.66 -12.10
CA ASN A 106 -14.83 9.41 -13.50
C ASN A 106 -14.64 7.94 -13.86
N ASP A 107 -13.56 7.30 -13.41
CA ASP A 107 -13.36 5.86 -13.64
C ASP A 107 -14.46 5.04 -12.96
N GLN A 108 -14.82 5.41 -11.72
CA GLN A 108 -15.90 4.74 -10.99
C GLN A 108 -17.25 4.89 -11.72
N GLU A 109 -17.54 6.07 -12.26
CA GLU A 109 -18.75 6.34 -13.04
C GLU A 109 -18.78 5.51 -14.32
N ILE A 110 -17.68 5.47 -15.09
CA ILE A 110 -17.57 4.63 -16.29
C ILE A 110 -17.76 3.15 -15.94
N LEU A 111 -17.10 2.67 -14.87
CA LEU A 111 -17.20 1.28 -14.42
C LEU A 111 -18.60 0.92 -13.90
N SER A 112 -19.38 1.89 -13.44
CA SER A 112 -20.77 1.68 -13.00
C SER A 112 -21.74 1.42 -14.16
N GLN A 113 -21.39 1.87 -15.38
CA GLN A 113 -22.19 1.66 -16.58
C GLN A 113 -21.89 0.31 -17.27
N LEU A 114 -20.79 -0.35 -16.88
CA LEU A 114 -20.41 -1.65 -17.42
C LEU A 114 -21.13 -2.79 -16.67
N PRO A 115 -21.29 -3.97 -17.32
CA PRO A 115 -21.81 -5.15 -16.65
C PRO A 115 -21.00 -5.50 -15.39
N VAL A 116 -21.72 -5.96 -14.35
CA VAL A 116 -21.12 -6.38 -13.08
C VAL A 116 -20.11 -7.50 -13.34
N GLU A 117 -18.91 -7.34 -12.78
CA GLU A 117 -17.88 -8.37 -12.82
C GLU A 117 -17.39 -8.63 -11.40
N TYR A 118 -17.71 -9.81 -10.89
CA TYR A 118 -17.21 -10.30 -9.60
C TYR A 118 -16.31 -11.50 -9.83
N ARG A 119 -15.08 -11.42 -9.33
CA ARG A 119 -14.11 -12.51 -9.41
C ARG A 119 -14.11 -13.25 -8.08
N ILE A 120 -14.54 -14.52 -8.13
CA ILE A 120 -14.53 -15.42 -6.98
C ILE A 120 -13.10 -15.89 -6.73
N ASP A 121 -12.59 -15.64 -5.53
CA ASP A 121 -11.29 -16.12 -5.09
C ASP A 121 -11.44 -17.28 -4.09
N GLN A 122 -12.54 -17.31 -3.33
CA GLN A 122 -12.81 -18.28 -2.27
C GLN A 122 -14.30 -18.66 -2.22
N ILE A 123 -14.59 -19.93 -1.89
CA ILE A 123 -15.94 -20.45 -1.72
C ILE A 123 -16.01 -21.15 -0.36
N TYR A 124 -16.99 -20.76 0.45
CA TYR A 124 -17.25 -21.32 1.77
C TYR A 124 -18.65 -21.92 1.78
N THR A 125 -18.75 -23.20 2.10
CA THR A 125 -20.04 -23.91 2.21
C THR A 125 -20.34 -24.19 3.68
N ASN A 126 -21.53 -23.81 4.13
CA ASN A 126 -22.00 -24.20 5.45
C ASN A 126 -22.65 -25.58 5.40
N ASN A 127 -22.02 -26.57 6.05
CA ASN A 127 -22.49 -27.95 6.06
C ASN A 127 -23.84 -28.17 6.78
N ILE A 128 -24.37 -27.13 7.46
CA ILE A 128 -25.61 -27.21 8.24
C ILE A 128 -26.80 -26.60 7.46
N SER A 129 -26.58 -25.56 6.65
CA SER A 129 -27.64 -24.83 5.95
C SER A 129 -27.61 -24.95 4.43
N ASP A 130 -26.64 -25.68 3.85
CA ASP A 130 -26.37 -25.74 2.40
C ASP A 130 -26.16 -24.35 1.75
N GLU A 131 -25.90 -23.33 2.56
CA GLU A 131 -25.61 -21.98 2.10
C GLU A 131 -24.17 -21.86 1.61
N VAL A 132 -23.99 -21.15 0.51
CA VAL A 132 -22.69 -20.88 -0.09
C VAL A 132 -22.37 -19.40 0.04
N VAL A 133 -21.26 -19.10 0.71
CA VAL A 133 -20.69 -17.76 0.81
C VAL A 133 -19.47 -17.70 -0.09
N VAL A 134 -19.44 -16.75 -1.01
CA VAL A 134 -18.28 -16.52 -1.88
C VAL A 134 -17.51 -15.28 -1.44
N GLY A 135 -16.19 -15.43 -1.34
CA GLY A 135 -15.24 -14.36 -1.11
C GLY A 135 -14.48 -14.03 -2.39
N GLY A 136 -14.17 -12.76 -2.61
CA GLY A 136 -13.62 -12.33 -3.91
C GLY A 136 -13.61 -10.83 -4.09
N THR A 137 -13.20 -10.42 -5.29
CA THR A 137 -13.00 -9.01 -5.64
C THR A 137 -14.05 -8.54 -6.66
N LEU A 138 -14.77 -7.47 -6.31
CA LEU A 138 -15.64 -6.76 -7.25
C LEU A 138 -14.77 -5.87 -8.17
N ARG A 139 -14.78 -6.16 -9.47
CA ARG A 139 -14.00 -5.41 -10.46
C ARG A 139 -14.78 -4.26 -11.08
N ARG A 140 -16.09 -4.41 -11.24
CA ARG A 140 -16.98 -3.44 -11.88
C ARG A 140 -18.31 -3.39 -11.13
N TYR A 141 -18.87 -2.18 -11.02
CA TYR A 141 -20.07 -1.82 -10.25
C TYR A 141 -19.85 -1.48 -8.75
N THR A 142 -20.85 -0.83 -8.15
CA THR A 142 -20.97 -0.62 -6.69
C THR A 142 -22.22 -1.34 -6.21
N PHE A 143 -22.06 -2.38 -5.39
CA PHE A 143 -23.18 -2.92 -4.62
C PHE A 143 -23.50 -1.93 -3.50
N ILE A 144 -24.60 -1.20 -3.62
CA ILE A 144 -25.19 -0.47 -2.50
C ILE A 144 -26.12 -1.49 -1.82
N LEU A 145 -25.76 -1.90 -0.61
CA LEU A 145 -26.63 -2.65 0.31
C LEU A 145 -27.51 -1.68 1.10
#